data_AF-A0A9R0XYW4-F1
#
_entry.id   AF-A0A9R0XYW4-F1
#
_cell.length_a   1.000
_cell.length_b   1.000
_cell.length_c   1.000
_cell.angle_alpha   90.00
_cell.angle_beta   90.00
_cell.angle_gamma   90.00
#
_symmetry.space_group_name_H-M   'P 1'
#
loop_
_entity.id
_entity.type
_entity.pdbx_description
1 polymer ?
#
loop_
_entity_poly.entity_id
_entity_poly.type
_entity_poly.pdbx_seq_one_letter_code
_entity_poly.pdbx_strand_id
1 'polypeptide(L)'
;MKELAEPTIKEAFGKCVQQGASRIIVSPYFLSPGRHWKQDIPSLASEASKEHSSVPYIITAPLGLHELMVDIMNDRTKYCLRHAAGGVDECTVKM
;
A
#
# COMPACT_ATOMS: atom_id res chain seq x y z
N MET A 1 12.01 -8.87 -5.35
CA MET A 1 12.01 -7.46 -4.90
C MET A 1 12.92 -7.35 -3.68
N LYS A 2 13.80 -6.34 -3.58
CA LYS A 2 14.50 -6.04 -2.33
C LYS A 2 13.62 -5.07 -1.56
N GLU A 3 13.39 -5.31 -0.27
CA GLU A 3 12.75 -4.30 0.58
C GLU A 3 13.74 -3.14 0.70
N LEU A 4 13.41 -2.01 0.06
CA LEU A 4 14.28 -0.84 -0.06
C LEU A 4 13.99 0.22 1.01
N ALA A 5 12.94 0.01 1.80
CA ALA A 5 12.50 0.92 2.85
C ALA A 5 12.21 0.14 4.12
N GLU A 6 12.53 0.75 5.25
CA GLU A 6 12.15 0.25 6.58
C GLU A 6 10.81 0.87 7.01
N PRO A 7 10.03 0.15 7.85
CA PRO A 7 10.26 -1.23 8.29
C PRO A 7 10.01 -2.26 7.18
N THR A 8 10.72 -3.38 7.24
CA THR A 8 10.40 -4.56 6.42
C THR A 8 9.03 -5.13 6.79
N ILE A 9 8.44 -5.95 5.91
CA ILE A 9 7.18 -6.67 6.15
C ILE A 9 7.29 -7.51 7.41
N LYS A 10 8.42 -8.18 7.64
CA LYS A 10 8.66 -8.98 8.85
C LYS A 10 8.60 -8.12 10.12
N GLU A 11 9.31 -7.00 10.13
CA GLU A 11 9.33 -6.09 11.29
C GLU A 11 7.97 -5.45 11.54
N ALA A 12 7.28 -5.02 10.48
CA ALA A 12 5.94 -4.45 10.58
C ALA A 12 4.93 -5.47 11.11
N PHE A 13 4.98 -6.71 10.61
CA PHE A 13 4.14 -7.82 11.09
C PHE A 13 4.38 -8.07 12.57
N GLY A 14 5.65 -8.22 12.99
CA GLY A 14 5.99 -8.44 14.39
C GLY A 14 5.56 -7.30 15.30
N LYS A 15 5.69 -6.05 14.87
CA LYS A 15 5.18 -4.88 15.61
C LYS A 15 3.67 -4.94 15.81
N CYS A 16 2.89 -5.29 14.77
CA CYS A 16 1.44 -5.46 14.91
C CYS A 16 1.08 -6.57 15.90
N VAL A 17 1.78 -7.70 15.87
CA VAL A 17 1.57 -8.80 16.81
C VAL A 17 1.91 -8.37 18.24
N GLN A 18 3.03 -7.68 18.45
CA GLN A 18 3.43 -7.14 19.77
C GLN A 18 2.40 -6.15 20.33
N GLN A 19 1.70 -5.43 19.46
CA GLN A 19 0.61 -4.53 19.84
C GLN A 19 -0.72 -5.27 20.13
N GLY A 20 -0.74 -6.60 20.08
CA GLY A 20 -1.91 -7.41 20.41
C GLY A 20 -2.87 -7.67 19.25
N ALA A 21 -2.42 -7.52 18.00
CA ALA A 21 -3.25 -7.82 16.83
C ALA A 21 -3.67 -9.30 16.80
N SER A 22 -4.97 -9.55 16.65
CA SER A 22 -5.55 -10.90 16.48
C SER A 22 -5.66 -11.33 15.01
N ARG A 23 -5.36 -10.42 14.07
CA ARG A 23 -5.29 -10.67 12.62
C ARG A 23 -4.42 -9.61 11.96
N ILE A 24 -3.65 -10.00 10.95
CA ILE A 24 -2.87 -9.08 10.10
C ILE A 24 -3.50 -8.95 8.71
N ILE A 25 -3.62 -7.73 8.21
CA ILE A 25 -4.02 -7.44 6.83
C ILE A 25 -2.85 -6.79 6.11
N VAL A 26 -2.28 -7.50 5.14
CA VAL A 26 -1.21 -6.98 4.29
C VAL A 26 -1.86 -6.31 3.07
N SER A 27 -1.88 -4.97 3.06
CA SER A 27 -2.48 -4.18 1.99
C SER A 27 -1.39 -3.52 1.13
N PRO A 28 -1.08 -4.05 -0.06
CA PRO A 28 -0.05 -3.48 -0.93
C PRO A 28 -0.53 -2.17 -1.59
N TYR A 29 0.28 -1.13 -1.49
CA TYR A 29 0.01 0.15 -2.17
C TYR A 29 0.51 0.13 -3.62
N PHE A 30 -0.19 -0.60 -4.48
CA PHE A 30 0.13 -0.71 -5.91
C PHE A 30 -1.05 -0.33 -6.82
N LEU A 31 -0.79 0.48 -7.84
CA LEU A 31 -1.78 0.88 -8.84
C LEU A 31 -2.05 -0.18 -9.92
N SER A 32 -1.17 -1.18 -10.07
CA SER A 32 -1.32 -2.23 -11.09
C SER A 32 -0.70 -3.55 -10.61
N PRO A 33 -1.27 -4.72 -10.97
CA PRO A 33 -0.69 -6.02 -10.68
C PRO A 33 0.53 -6.28 -11.56
N GLY A 34 1.70 -5.81 -11.15
CA GLY A 34 2.99 -6.20 -11.73
C GLY A 34 3.38 -7.64 -11.39
N ARG A 35 4.43 -8.17 -12.05
CA ARG A 35 4.97 -9.53 -11.82
C ARG A 35 5.34 -9.79 -10.35
N HIS A 36 5.76 -8.74 -9.63
CA HIS A 36 6.18 -8.78 -8.23
C HIS A 36 5.06 -8.97 -7.22
N TRP A 37 3.85 -8.49 -7.51
CA TRP A 37 2.69 -8.65 -6.63
C TRP A 37 2.36 -10.13 -6.39
N LYS A 38 2.38 -10.95 -7.44
CA LYS A 38 1.92 -12.34 -7.37
C LYS A 38 2.85 -13.27 -6.57
N GLN A 39 4.09 -12.86 -6.28
CA GLN A 39 5.12 -13.75 -5.72
C GLN A 39 5.80 -13.16 -4.49
N ASP A 40 6.27 -11.91 -4.56
CA ASP A 40 7.14 -11.36 -3.52
C ASP A 40 6.35 -11.04 -2.23
N ILE A 41 5.20 -10.36 -2.32
CA ILE A 41 4.39 -10.00 -1.15
C ILE A 41 3.83 -11.24 -0.43
N PRO A 42 3.23 -12.24 -1.12
CA PRO A 42 2.81 -13.47 -0.47
C PRO A 42 3.95 -14.24 0.20
N SER A 43 5.13 -14.28 -0.43
CA SER A 43 6.30 -14.96 0.11
C SER A 43 6.79 -14.28 1.40
N LEU A 44 6.96 -12.95 1.38
CA LEU A 44 7.43 -12.19 2.54
C LEU A 44 6.43 -12.22 3.70
N ALA A 45 5.13 -12.12 3.43
CA ALA A 45 4.09 -12.25 4.44
C ALA A 45 4.04 -13.66 5.05
N SER A 46 4.20 -14.69 4.22
CA SER A 46 4.29 -16.09 4.68
C SER A 46 5.50 -16.29 5.58
N GLU A 47 6.68 -15.78 5.19
CA GLU A 47 7.89 -15.86 6.02
C GLU A 47 7.72 -15.16 7.37
N ALA A 48 7.17 -13.94 7.38
CA ALA A 48 6.87 -13.21 8.61
C ALA A 48 5.89 -13.96 9.53
N SER A 49 4.90 -14.64 8.94
CA SER A 49 3.90 -15.39 9.71
C SER A 49 4.45 -16.60 10.45
N LYS A 50 5.59 -17.17 10.02
CA LYS A 50 6.20 -18.36 10.66
C LYS A 50 6.58 -18.12 12.12
N GLU A 51 6.96 -16.89 12.45
CA GLU A 51 7.32 -16.49 13.83
C GLU A 51 6.08 -16.17 14.69
N HIS A 52 4.90 -16.07 14.06
CA HIS A 52 3.66 -15.62 14.68
C HIS A 52 2.47 -16.50 14.24
N SER A 53 2.65 -17.83 14.29
CA SER A 53 1.70 -18.81 13.72
C SER A 53 0.30 -18.80 14.33
N SER A 54 0.12 -18.20 15.50
CA SER A 54 -1.19 -18.02 16.15
C SER A 54 -2.01 -16.85 15.60
N VAL A 55 -1.40 -15.96 14.81
CA VAL A 55 -2.07 -14.76 14.26
C VAL A 55 -2.32 -14.96 12.76
N PRO A 56 -3.57 -15.18 12.33
CA PRO A 56 -3.90 -15.34 10.92
C PRO A 56 -3.64 -14.05 10.14
N TYR A 57 -3.32 -14.19 8.86
CA TYR A 57 -3.16 -13.05 7.96
C TYR A 57 -3.91 -13.22 6.64
N ILE A 58 -4.24 -12.09 6.01
CA ILE A 58 -4.76 -12.04 4.64
C ILE A 58 -4.01 -10.96 3.87
N ILE A 59 -4.00 -11.10 2.54
CA ILE A 59 -3.40 -10.12 1.64
C ILE A 59 -4.51 -9.60 0.73
N THR A 60 -4.68 -8.28 0.67
CA THR A 60 -5.71 -7.67 -0.18
C THR A 60 -5.24 -7.63 -1.63
N ALA A 61 -6.16 -7.48 -2.58
CA ALA A 61 -5.79 -7.08 -3.93
C ALA A 61 -5.05 -5.72 -3.91
N PRO A 62 -4.17 -5.45 -4.89
CA PRO A 62 -3.65 -4.11 -5.11
C PRO A 62 -4.81 -3.16 -5.47
N LEU A 63 -4.58 -1.86 -5.33
CA LEU A 63 -5.58 -0.83 -5.65
C LEU A 63 -6.11 -1.00 -7.08
N GLY A 64 -5.22 -1.23 -8.03
CA GLY A 64 -5.63 -1.50 -9.42
C GLY A 64 -6.48 -0.38 -10.01
N LEU A 65 -7.40 -0.78 -10.89
CA LEU A 65 -8.41 0.10 -11.51
C LEU A 65 -9.68 0.20 -10.64
N HIS A 66 -9.53 0.41 -9.34
CA HIS A 66 -10.67 0.65 -8.46
C HIS A 66 -11.45 1.90 -8.89
N GLU A 67 -12.77 1.91 -8.79
CA GLU A 67 -13.62 3.01 -9.29
C GLU A 67 -13.22 4.37 -8.70
N LEU A 68 -12.92 4.41 -7.40
CA LEU A 68 -12.41 5.60 -6.71
C LEU A 68 -11.09 6.16 -7.27
N MET A 69 -10.31 5.37 -8.03
CA MET A 69 -9.11 5.90 -8.71
C MET A 69 -9.48 6.96 -9.75
N VAL A 70 -10.64 6.82 -10.40
CA VAL A 70 -11.15 7.81 -11.36
C VAL A 70 -11.46 9.12 -10.64
N ASP A 71 -12.05 9.05 -9.45
CA ASP A 71 -12.35 10.24 -8.66
C ASP A 71 -11.08 10.97 -8.23
N ILE A 72 -10.05 10.23 -7.79
CA ILE A 72 -8.74 10.80 -7.44
C ILE A 72 -8.11 11.47 -8.66
N MET A 73 -8.09 10.80 -9.81
CA MET A 73 -7.54 11.36 -11.05
C MET A 73 -8.29 12.64 -11.46
N ASN A 74 -9.63 12.61 -11.41
CA ASN A 74 -10.47 13.76 -11.74
C ASN A 74 -10.23 14.95 -10.80
N ASP A 75 -10.12 14.70 -9.49
CA ASP A 75 -9.78 15.73 -8.51
C ASP A 75 -8.44 16.40 -8.82
N ARG A 76 -7.40 15.59 -9.09
CA ARG A 76 -6.07 16.11 -9.48
C ARG A 76 -6.15 16.94 -10.76
N THR A 77 -6.85 16.47 -11.80
CA THR A 77 -7.02 17.23 -13.05
C THR A 77 -7.76 18.56 -12.83
N LYS A 78 -8.86 18.55 -12.05
CA LYS A 78 -9.59 19.78 -11.70
C LYS A 78 -8.73 20.77 -10.92
N TYR A 79 -7.86 20.28 -10.05
CA TYR A 79 -6.90 21.12 -9.35
C TYR A 79 -5.92 21.77 -10.35
N CYS A 80 -5.32 20.99 -11.25
CA CYS A 80 -4.42 21.52 -12.27
C CYS A 80 -5.08 22.58 -13.17
N LEU A 81 -6.35 22.40 -13.53
CA LEU A 81 -7.10 23.41 -14.29
C LEU A 81 -7.27 24.72 -13.51
N ARG A 82 -7.57 24.65 -12.20
CA ARG A 82 -7.65 25.83 -11.34
C ARG A 82 -6.29 26.52 -11.20
N HIS A 83 -5.22 25.75 -11.11
CA HIS A 83 -3.85 26.28 -11.04
C HIS A 83 -3.49 27.03 -12.33
N ALA A 84 -3.75 26.41 -13.49
CA ALA A 84 -3.52 27.04 -14.79
C ALA A 84 -4.33 28.34 -15.00
N ALA A 85 -5.49 28.46 -14.33
CA ALA A 85 -6.29 29.67 -14.30
C ALA A 85 -5.85 30.71 -13.26
N GLY A 86 -4.77 30.46 -12.51
CA GLY A 86 -4.25 31.34 -11.46
C GLY A 86 -5.08 31.34 -10.17
N GLY A 87 -5.98 30.38 -9.98
CA GLY A 87 -6.90 30.33 -8.84
C GLY A 87 -6.37 29.58 -7.61
N VAL A 88 -5.29 28.81 -7.76
CA VAL A 88 -4.62 28.04 -6.69
C VAL A 88 -3.12 27.90 -6.98
N ASP A 89 -2.33 27.58 -5.97
CA ASP A 89 -0.89 27.25 -6.09
C ASP A 89 -0.65 25.91 -6.82
N GLU A 90 0.61 25.58 -7.08
CA GLU A 90 1.00 24.32 -7.75
C GLU A 90 0.64 23.10 -6.91
N CYS A 91 0.13 22.05 -7.56
CA CYS A 91 -0.17 20.78 -6.91
C CYS A 91 1.12 20.06 -6.51
N THR A 92 1.47 20.11 -5.22
CA THR A 92 2.64 19.41 -4.69
C THR A 92 2.24 18.14 -3.94
N VAL A 93 3.00 17.07 -4.14
CA VAL A 93 2.97 15.89 -3.26
C VAL A 93 4.01 16.14 -2.18
N LYS A 94 3.59 16.27 -0.91
CA LYS A 94 4.54 16.28 0.20
C LYS A 94 5.18 14.89 0.28
N MET A 95 6.48 14.82 0.01
CA MET A 95 7.30 13.63 0.24
C MET A 95 7.65 13.51 1.72
#